data_AF-A0A442E601-F1
#
_entry.id   AF-A0A442E601-F1
#
_cell.length_a   1.000
_cell.length_b   1.000
_cell.length_c   1.000
_cell.angle_alpha   90.00
_cell.angle_beta   90.00
_cell.angle_gamma   90.00
#
_symmetry.space_group_name_H-M   'P 1'
#
loop_
_entity.id
_entity.type
_entity.pdbx_description
1 polymer ?
#
loop_
_entity_poly.entity_id
_entity_poly.type
_entity_poly.pdbx_seq_one_letter_code
_entity_poly.pdbx_strand_id
1 'polypeptide(L)' 'MNVLKAHLQSTVLTLLDRNTSQREIQRLTGVDRKTIRRYQAQRGGAEANSPGEVTTGSASA' A
#
# COMPACT_ATOMS: atom_id res chain seq x y z
N MET A 1 -2.72 -17.84 0.05
CA MET A 1 -2.57 -16.58 -0.70
C MET A 1 -3.95 -16.19 -1.22
N ASN A 2 -4.75 -15.43 -0.46
CA ASN A 2 -6.01 -14.92 -0.99
C ASN A 2 -5.67 -13.78 -1.94
N VAL A 3 -5.65 -14.11 -3.23
CA VAL A 3 -5.35 -13.17 -4.30
C VAL A 3 -6.52 -12.20 -4.38
N LEU A 4 -6.23 -10.92 -4.16
CA LEU A 4 -7.17 -9.84 -4.35
C LEU A 4 -7.72 -9.91 -5.78
N LYS A 5 -9.03 -9.68 -5.99
CA LYS A 5 -9.62 -9.65 -7.34
C LYS A 5 -8.81 -8.73 -8.26
N ALA A 6 -8.58 -9.15 -9.52
CA ALA A 6 -7.69 -8.45 -10.45
C ALA A 6 -8.04 -6.96 -10.66
N HIS A 7 -9.34 -6.62 -10.65
CA HIS A 7 -9.80 -5.23 -10.74
C HIS A 7 -9.38 -4.40 -9.51
N LEU A 8 -9.45 -4.96 -8.30
CA LEU A 8 -9.03 -4.26 -7.08
C LEU A 8 -7.50 -4.06 -7.06
N GLN A 9 -6.72 -5.00 -7.60
CA GLN A 9 -5.27 -4.86 -7.69
C GLN A 9 -4.89 -3.68 -8.58
N SER A 10 -5.49 -3.62 -9.77
CA SER A 10 -5.26 -2.53 -10.73
C SER A 10 -5.66 -1.18 -10.12
N THR A 11 -6.81 -1.10 -9.45
CA THR A 11 -7.26 0.13 -8.78
C THR A 11 -6.30 0.55 -7.66
N VAL A 12 -5.87 -0.37 -6.80
CA VAL A 12 -4.90 -0.05 -5.73
C VAL A 12 -3.59 0.46 -6.34
N LEU A 13 -3.06 -0.19 -7.37
CA LEU A 13 -1.82 0.23 -8.04
C LEU A 13 -1.94 1.64 -8.63
N THR A 14 -3.03 1.93 -9.33
CA THR A 14 -3.29 3.26 -9.91
C THR A 14 -3.43 4.34 -8.83
N LEU A 15 -4.13 4.05 -7.72
CA LEU A 15 -4.26 5.01 -6.62
C LEU A 15 -2.93 5.27 -5.91
N LEU A 16 -2.10 4.24 -5.77
CA LEU A 16 -0.74 4.37 -5.26
C LEU A 16 0.13 5.25 -6.16
N ASP A 17 -0.01 5.11 -7.48
CA ASP A 17 0.72 5.93 -8.46
C ASP A 17 0.35 7.41 -8.36
N ARG A 18 -0.93 7.69 -8.08
CA ARG A 18 -1.46 9.03 -7.85
C ARG A 18 -1.11 9.62 -6.48
N ASN A 19 -0.20 9.01 -5.71
CA ASN A 19 0.15 9.40 -4.35
C ASN A 19 -1.06 9.45 -3.38
N THR A 20 -2.08 8.64 -3.63
CA THR A 20 -3.26 8.58 -2.76
C THR A 20 -2.89 7.91 -1.43
N SER A 21 -3.34 8.48 -0.31
CA SER A 21 -3.04 7.91 1.01
C SER A 21 -3.63 6.50 1.19
N GLN A 22 -2.95 5.64 1.94
CA GLN A 22 -3.40 4.26 2.21
C GLN A 22 -4.80 4.21 2.85
N ARG A 23 -5.13 5.19 3.71
CA ARG A 23 -6.45 5.29 4.36
C ARG A 23 -7.55 5.55 3.34
N GLU A 24 -7.27 6.41 2.37
CA GLU A 24 -8.23 6.75 1.33
C GLU A 24 -8.42 5.57 0.36
N ILE A 25 -7.34 4.87 0.02
CA ILE A 25 -7.43 3.64 -0.79
C ILE A 25 -8.28 2.58 -0.08
N GLN A 26 -8.13 2.40 1.23
CA GLN A 26 -8.98 1.48 2.00
C GLN A 26 -10.46 1.87 1.94
N ARG A 27 -10.79 3.16 2.07
CA ARG A 27 -12.17 3.64 1.99
C ARG A 27 -12.78 3.41 0.61
N LEU A 28 -12.01 3.65 -0.45
CA LEU A 28 -12.48 3.54 -1.84
C LEU A 28 -12.60 2.09 -2.31
N THR A 29 -11.67 1.22 -1.92
CA THR A 29 -11.54 -0.13 -2.48
C THR A 29 -12.00 -1.23 -1.52
N GLY A 30 -12.18 -0.93 -0.23
CA GLY A 30 -12.44 -1.92 0.82
C GLY A 30 -11.23 -2.81 1.12
N VAL A 31 -10.07 -2.55 0.50
CA VAL A 31 -8.86 -3.34 0.69
C VAL A 31 -8.20 -2.97 2.01
N ASP A 32 -7.82 -3.98 2.79
CA ASP A 32 -7.12 -3.78 4.05
C ASP A 32 -5.79 -3.02 3.86
N ARG A 33 -5.51 -2.07 4.77
CA ARG A 33 -4.29 -1.25 4.73
C ARG A 33 -3.01 -2.08 4.74
N LYS A 34 -2.97 -3.25 5.38
CA LYS A 34 -1.78 -4.13 5.38
C LYS A 34 -1.46 -4.64 3.98
N THR A 35 -2.49 -4.89 3.17
CA THR A 35 -2.36 -5.32 1.78
C THR A 35 -1.80 -4.19 0.96
N ILE A 36 -2.39 -2.99 1.07
CA ILE A 36 -1.94 -1.78 0.38
C ILE A 36 -0.46 -1.49 0.73
N ARG A 37 -0.09 -1.57 2.02
CA ARG A 37 1.29 -1.42 2.50
C ARG A 37 2.23 -2.44 1.87
N ARG A 38 1.82 -3.71 1.72
CA ARG A 38 2.61 -4.75 1.05
C ARG A 38 2.84 -4.44 -0.42
N TYR A 39 1.83 -3.89 -1.12
CA TYR A 39 1.96 -3.46 -2.51
C TYR A 39 2.90 -2.25 -2.65
N GLN A 40 2.82 -1.29 -1.73
CA GLN A 40 3.77 -0.17 -1.68
C GLN A 40 5.21 -0.66 -1.42
N ALA A 41 5.39 -1.54 -0.43
CA ALA A 41 6.70 -2.12 -0.13
C ALA A 41 7.26 -2.96 -1.27
N GLN A 42 6.42 -3.68 -2.02
CA GLN A 42 6.87 -4.39 -3.23
C GLN A 42 7.26 -3.44 -4.37
N ARG A 43 6.59 -2.29 -4.53
CA ARG A 43 6.99 -1.26 -5.50
C ARG A 43 8.31 -0.58 -5.12
N GLY A 44 8.52 -0.29 -3.84
CA GLY A 44 9.76 0.34 -3.34
C GLY A 44 10.92 -0.66 -3.11
N GLY A 45 10.60 -1.94 -2.92
CA GLY A 45 11.54 -3.00 -2.54
C GLY A 45 12.13 -3.80 -3.70
N ALA A 46 11.83 -3.44 -4.96
CA ALA A 46 12.61 -3.94 -6.10
C ALA A 46 14.06 -3.42 -6.09
N GLU A 47 14.37 -2.40 -5.27
CA GLU A 47 15.71 -1.80 -5.15
C GLU A 47 16.43 -2.12 -3.83
N ALA A 48 15.78 -2.71 -2.81
CA ALA A 48 16.48 -2.96 -1.56
C ALA A 48 15.99 -4.23 -0.85
N ASN A 49 16.82 -5.27 -0.93
CA ASN A 49 16.88 -6.32 0.08
C ASN A 49 17.13 -5.69 1.45
N SER A 50 16.07 -5.31 2.16
CA SER A 50 15.98 -5.23 3.63
C SER A 50 14.55 -4.83 4.01
N PRO A 51 13.91 -5.50 4.98
CA PRO A 51 12.56 -5.16 5.42
C PRO A 51 12.62 -3.86 6.24
N GLY A 52 12.59 -2.73 5.54
CA GLY A 52 12.51 -1.40 6.13
C GLY A 52 11.18 -1.22 6.85
N GLU A 53 11.24 -1.32 8.16
CA GLU A 53 10.25 -0.86 9.14
C GLU A 53 9.67 0.50 8.74
N VAL A 54 8.42 0.52 8.26
CA VAL A 54 7.66 1.76 8.10
C VAL A 54 6.94 2.08 9.42
N THR A 55 7.71 2.60 10.37
CA THR A 55 7.17 3.41 11.46
C THR A 55 6.85 4.79 10.89
N THR A 56 5.60 5.04 10.55
CA THR A 56 5.07 6.42 10.55
C THR A 56 4.44 6.63 11.92
N GLY A 57 5.28 6.64 12.95
CA GLY A 57 4.95 7.21 14.24
C GLY A 57 4.81 8.72 14.07
N SER A 58 3.59 9.18 14.32
CA SER A 58 3.24 10.59 14.47
C SER A 58 4.29 11.34 15.28
N ALA A 59 5.03 12.25 14.67
CA ALA A 59 5.74 13.30 15.40
C ALA A 59 4.70 14.36 15.78
N SER A 60 4.12 14.17 16.97
CA SER A 60 3.38 15.22 17.66
C SER A 60 4.38 16.30 18.10
N ALA A 61 4.05 17.57 17.83
CA ALA A 61 4.73 18.75 18.39
C ALA A 61 4.27 19.01 19.82
#